data_AF-A6TEE5-F1
#
_entry.id   AF-A6TEE5-F1
#
_cell.length_a   1.000
_cell.length_b   1.000
_cell.length_c   1.000
_cell.angle_alpha   90.00
_cell.angle_beta   90.00
_cell.angle_gamma   90.00
#
_symmetry.space_group_name_H-M   'P 1'
#
loop_
_entity.id
_entity.type
_entity.pdbx_description
1 polymer ?
#
loop_
_entity_poly.entity_id
_entity_poly.type
_entity_poly.pdbx_seq_one_letter_code
_entity_poly.pdbx_strand_id
1 'polypeptide(L)'
;MKLITRIAFATLLTTGFSITAQAADVKAAPAPAQDPIVQHLKLTNDQVAKIKSLHQQLESNVQQISQQEIKDGALINVIDSGKWDEKAVNDQLAAFSKIDQQVRYYRVKYYFEVNKVLTPEQRTQVKKDLADALSE
;
A
#
# COMPACT_ATOMS: atom_id res chain seq x y z
N MET A 1 -3.09 15.23 -15.44
CA MET A 1 -2.66 13.87 -15.05
C MET A 1 -3.91 13.07 -14.73
N LYS A 2 -4.20 12.01 -15.51
CA LYS A 2 -5.34 11.14 -15.24
C LYS A 2 -4.95 10.22 -14.07
N LEU A 3 -5.51 10.46 -12.89
CA LEU A 3 -5.67 9.42 -11.89
C LEU A 3 -6.49 8.33 -12.57
N ILE A 4 -5.82 7.29 -13.08
CA ILE A 4 -6.52 6.13 -13.61
C ILE A 4 -7.04 5.41 -12.37
N THR A 5 -8.27 5.77 -12.00
CA THR A 5 -9.12 5.05 -11.06
C THR A 5 -9.23 3.63 -11.59
N ARG A 6 -8.31 2.77 -11.16
CA ARG A 6 -8.40 1.34 -11.42
C ARG A 6 -9.59 0.86 -10.62
N ILE A 7 -10.55 0.28 -11.34
CA ILE A 7 -11.74 -0.32 -10.78
C ILE A 7 -11.27 -1.34 -9.75
N ALA A 8 -11.36 -0.97 -8.48
CA ALA A 8 -11.38 -1.95 -7.43
C ALA A 8 -12.66 -2.74 -7.60
N PHE A 9 -12.52 -4.06 -7.54
CA PHE A 9 -13.64 -4.94 -7.31
C PHE A 9 -14.25 -4.61 -5.94
N ALA A 10 -15.15 -3.63 -5.93
CA ALA A 10 -16.08 -3.42 -4.85
C ALA A 10 -17.07 -4.58 -4.90
N THR A 11 -16.88 -5.54 -3.99
CA THR A 11 -17.93 -6.27 -3.28
C THR A 11 -19.32 -6.15 -3.90
N LEU A 12 -19.67 -7.09 -4.77
CA LEU A 12 -21.06 -7.48 -4.95
C LEU A 12 -21.15 -8.94 -4.54
N LEU A 13 -21.44 -9.15 -3.25
CA LEU A 13 -22.31 -10.20 -2.71
C LEU A 13 -22.30 -10.09 -1.17
N THR A 14 -22.66 -8.94 -0.62
CA THR A 14 -23.21 -8.90 0.75
C THR A 14 -24.33 -7.88 0.80
N THR A 15 -25.55 -8.40 0.85
CA THR A 15 -26.66 -7.69 1.49
C THR A 15 -26.21 -7.31 2.91
N GLY A 16 -26.09 -6.01 3.20
CA GLY A 16 -26.28 -5.51 4.56
C GLY A 16 -25.07 -5.03 5.36
N PHE A 17 -23.91 -4.70 4.79
CA PHE A 17 -22.90 -3.93 5.52
C PHE A 17 -22.31 -2.82 4.65
N SER A 18 -22.60 -1.57 5.06
CA SER A 18 -21.98 -0.35 4.55
C SER A 18 -20.51 -0.27 5.01
N ILE A 19 -19.67 -1.17 4.51
CA ILE A 19 -18.25 -0.92 4.47
C ILE A 19 -18.02 -0.31 3.10
N THR A 20 -17.71 0.98 3.07
CA THR A 20 -17.04 1.55 1.90
C THR A 20 -15.78 0.73 1.71
N ALA A 21 -15.82 -0.25 0.81
CA ALA A 21 -14.65 -0.93 0.28
C ALA A 21 -13.86 0.17 -0.45
N GLN A 22 -13.08 0.93 0.31
CA GLN A 22 -11.98 1.67 -0.26
C GLN A 22 -11.13 0.58 -0.89
N ALA A 23 -11.19 0.52 -2.22
CA ALA A 23 -10.14 0.02 -3.07
C ALA A 23 -8.83 0.06 -2.27
N ALA A 24 -8.29 -1.09 -1.91
CA ALA A 24 -6.89 -1.16 -1.53
C ALA A 24 -6.09 -0.82 -2.80
N ASP A 25 -6.07 0.46 -3.15
CA ASP A 25 -4.92 1.03 -3.82
C ASP A 25 -3.73 0.50 -3.03
N VAL A 26 -2.80 -0.17 -3.68
CA VAL A 26 -1.55 -0.60 -3.07
C VAL A 26 -0.72 0.68 -2.88
N LYS A 27 -1.14 1.52 -1.92
CA LYS A 27 -1.03 2.98 -2.01
C LYS A 27 0.19 3.54 -1.31
N ALA A 28 1.43 3.09 -1.57
CA ALA A 28 2.64 3.58 -0.88
C ALA A 28 2.44 3.77 0.66
N ALA A 29 3.32 4.41 1.42
CA ALA A 29 2.92 4.88 2.76
C ALA A 29 2.02 6.12 2.58
N PRO A 30 1.12 6.47 3.53
CA PRO A 30 0.41 7.74 3.45
C PRO A 30 1.40 8.91 3.41
N ALA A 31 0.98 10.06 2.86
CA ALA A 31 1.81 11.26 2.90
C ALA A 31 2.14 11.61 4.36
N PRO A 32 3.31 12.21 4.67
CA PRO A 32 3.74 12.39 6.07
C PRO A 32 2.73 13.12 6.97
N ALA A 33 1.96 14.06 6.42
CA ALA A 33 0.92 14.80 7.15
C ALA A 33 -0.37 13.99 7.41
N GLN A 34 -0.47 12.79 6.84
CA GLN A 34 -1.61 11.87 6.93
C GLN A 34 -1.17 10.48 7.44
N ASP A 35 0.13 10.26 7.63
CA ASP A 35 0.67 8.99 8.05
C ASP A 35 0.60 8.90 9.58
N PRO A 36 -0.26 8.02 10.13
CA PRO A 36 -0.47 7.92 11.57
C PRO A 36 0.79 7.58 12.34
N ILE A 37 1.81 6.97 11.71
CA ILE A 37 3.08 6.60 12.33
C ILE A 37 3.99 7.82 12.53
N VAL A 38 3.88 8.86 11.70
CA VAL A 38 4.81 10.02 11.73
C VAL A 38 4.13 11.35 12.05
N GLN A 39 2.84 11.52 11.77
CA GLN A 39 2.15 12.81 11.88
C GLN A 39 2.09 13.36 13.32
N HIS A 40 2.09 12.48 14.31
CA HIS A 40 1.99 12.84 15.72
C HIS A 40 3.37 13.05 16.36
N LEU A 41 4.45 12.75 15.64
CA LEU A 41 5.81 12.99 16.11
C LEU A 41 6.07 14.50 16.14
N LYS A 42 6.69 14.99 17.21
CA LYS A 42 7.16 16.37 17.31
C LYS A 42 8.43 16.54 16.46
N LEU A 43 8.26 16.62 15.14
CA LEU A 43 9.36 16.71 14.17
C LEU A 43 9.88 18.14 14.04
N THR A 44 11.19 18.29 13.83
CA THR A 44 11.76 19.57 13.38
C THR A 44 11.47 19.80 11.90
N ASN A 45 11.58 21.04 11.43
CA ASN A 45 11.41 21.37 10.02
C ASN A 45 12.35 20.56 9.10
N ASP A 46 13.60 20.34 9.54
CA ASP A 46 14.57 19.53 8.79
C ASP A 46 14.15 18.06 8.70
N GLN A 47 13.63 17.50 9.80
CA GLN A 47 13.08 16.15 9.81
C GLN A 47 11.88 16.03 8.87
N VAL A 48 10.96 17.00 8.90
CA VAL A 48 9.81 17.04 7.99
C VAL A 48 10.25 17.08 6.53
N ALA A 49 11.20 17.94 6.19
CA ALA A 49 11.73 18.06 4.82
C ALA A 49 12.36 16.74 4.36
N LYS A 50 13.15 16.09 5.22
CA LYS A 50 13.80 14.81 4.90
C LYS A 50 12.78 13.68 4.73
N ILE A 51 11.80 13.58 5.62
CA ILE A 51 10.74 12.55 5.55
C ILE A 51 9.89 12.75 4.29
N LYS A 52 9.58 13.98 3.90
CA LYS A 52 8.88 14.28 2.64
C LYS A 52 9.68 13.80 1.41
N SER A 53 10.99 14.03 1.39
CA SER A 53 11.85 13.52 0.31
C SER A 53 11.92 11.99 0.28
N LEU A 54 11.99 11.33 1.44
CA LEU A 54 11.94 9.87 1.55
C LEU A 54 10.60 9.31 1.06
N HIS A 55 9.49 9.99 1.35
CA HIS A 55 8.16 9.61 0.90
C HIS A 55 8.00 9.73 -0.62
N GLN A 56 8.50 10.82 -1.22
CA GLN A 56 8.55 10.97 -2.68
C GLN A 56 9.37 9.86 -3.35
N GLN A 57 10.49 9.46 -2.74
CA GLN A 57 11.29 8.35 -3.24
C GLN A 57 10.53 7.01 -3.15
N LEU A 58 9.78 6.79 -2.06
CA LEU A 58 8.89 5.64 -1.93
C LEU A 58 7.84 5.62 -3.05
N GLU A 59 7.16 6.74 -3.30
CA GLU A 59 6.17 6.85 -4.38
C GLU A 59 6.79 6.51 -5.74
N SER A 60 7.96 7.08 -6.04
CA SER A 60 8.68 6.78 -7.29
C SER A 60 9.03 5.30 -7.43
N ASN A 61 9.55 4.68 -6.37
CA ASN A 61 9.90 3.25 -6.40
C ASN A 61 8.65 2.36 -6.60
N VAL A 62 7.53 2.69 -5.95
CA VAL A 62 6.27 1.96 -6.08
C VAL A 62 5.67 2.11 -7.47
N GLN A 63 5.73 3.30 -8.07
CA GLN A 63 5.25 3.53 -9.44
C GLN A 63 6.05 2.76 -10.50
N GLN A 64 7.31 2.43 -10.22
CA GLN A 64 8.19 1.68 -11.11
C GLN A 64 8.04 0.15 -10.98
N ILE A 65 7.22 -0.34 -10.05
CA ILE A 65 6.95 -1.77 -9.93
C ILE A 65 6.26 -2.26 -11.21
N SER A 66 6.86 -3.28 -11.84
CA SER A 66 6.32 -3.88 -13.05
C SER A 66 4.99 -4.58 -12.75
N GLN A 67 4.04 -4.39 -13.66
CA GLN A 67 2.71 -4.99 -13.60
C GLN A 67 2.43 -5.89 -14.80
N GLN A 68 3.48 -6.27 -15.54
CA GLN A 68 3.36 -7.04 -16.78
C GLN A 68 2.69 -8.40 -16.59
N GLU A 69 2.76 -8.97 -15.39
CA GLU A 69 2.14 -10.25 -15.04
C GLU A 69 0.65 -10.14 -14.70
N ILE A 70 0.13 -8.92 -14.46
CA ILE A 70 -1.30 -8.68 -14.28
C ILE A 70 -1.98 -8.75 -15.65
N LYS A 71 -3.00 -9.60 -15.75
CA LYS A 71 -3.90 -9.63 -16.91
C LYS A 71 -5.17 -8.86 -16.59
N ASP A 72 -5.42 -7.78 -17.33
CA ASP A 72 -6.64 -7.00 -17.18
C ASP A 72 -7.88 -7.88 -17.43
N GLY A 73 -8.83 -7.83 -16.50
CA GLY A 73 -10.10 -8.56 -16.61
C GLY A 73 -10.02 -10.06 -16.39
N ALA A 74 -8.86 -10.65 -16.06
CA ALA A 74 -8.75 -12.11 -15.89
C ALA A 74 -9.79 -12.69 -14.92
N LEU A 75 -9.96 -12.09 -13.74
CA LEU A 75 -10.96 -12.54 -12.76
C LEU A 75 -12.40 -12.20 -13.20
N ILE A 76 -12.61 -11.05 -13.87
CA ILE A 76 -13.93 -10.69 -14.43
C ILE A 76 -14.36 -11.76 -15.42
N ASN A 77 -13.47 -12.16 -16.32
CA ASN A 77 -13.76 -13.13 -17.36
C ASN A 77 -14.10 -14.51 -16.78
N VAL A 78 -13.41 -14.95 -15.71
CA VAL A 78 -13.75 -16.20 -15.01
C VAL A 78 -15.17 -16.11 -14.44
N ILE A 79 -15.50 -15.01 -13.76
CA ILE A 79 -16.84 -14.79 -13.17
C ILE A 79 -17.92 -14.74 -14.25
N ASP A 80 -17.74 -13.91 -15.28
CA ASP A 80 -18.70 -13.72 -16.37
C ASP A 80 -18.94 -15.00 -17.18
N SER A 81 -17.91 -15.85 -17.30
CA SER A 81 -18.03 -17.13 -18.00
C SER A 81 -18.91 -18.16 -17.29
N GLY A 82 -19.16 -17.99 -15.99
CA GLY A 82 -19.84 -18.99 -15.14
C GLY A 82 -19.08 -20.31 -14.99
N LYS A 83 -17.82 -20.39 -15.46
CA LYS A 83 -16.97 -21.58 -15.41
C LYS A 83 -15.73 -21.29 -14.58
N TRP A 84 -15.50 -22.11 -13.57
CA TRP A 84 -14.33 -21.98 -12.72
C TRP A 84 -13.05 -22.34 -13.48
N ASP A 85 -12.13 -21.38 -13.60
CA ASP A 85 -10.77 -21.59 -14.09
C ASP A 85 -9.79 -21.36 -12.93
N GLU A 86 -9.47 -22.44 -12.23
CA GLU A 86 -8.58 -22.41 -11.06
C GLU A 86 -7.20 -21.85 -11.41
N LYS A 87 -6.68 -22.17 -12.60
CA LYS A 87 -5.36 -21.73 -13.03
C LYS A 87 -5.35 -20.22 -13.26
N ALA A 88 -6.34 -19.70 -14.00
CA ALA A 88 -6.44 -18.27 -14.26
C ALA A 88 -6.59 -17.45 -12.97
N VAL A 89 -7.37 -17.97 -12.01
CA VAL A 89 -7.52 -17.35 -10.69
C VAL A 89 -6.20 -17.34 -9.94
N ASN A 90 -5.56 -18.50 -9.78
CA ASN A 90 -4.31 -18.62 -9.02
C ASN A 90 -3.17 -17.80 -9.63
N ASP A 91 -3.01 -17.82 -10.96
CA ASP A 91 -1.99 -17.03 -11.65
C ASP A 91 -2.18 -15.52 -11.39
N GLN A 92 -3.42 -15.02 -11.47
CA GLN A 92 -3.70 -13.61 -11.26
C GLN A 92 -3.50 -13.20 -9.79
N LEU A 93 -3.93 -14.02 -8.83
CA LEU A 93 -3.71 -13.77 -7.41
C LEU A 93 -2.22 -13.79 -7.05
N ALA A 94 -1.44 -14.69 -7.66
CA ALA A 94 0.01 -14.72 -7.49
C ALA A 94 0.68 -13.44 -8.04
N ALA A 95 0.23 -12.95 -9.20
CA ALA A 95 0.72 -11.69 -9.76
C ALA A 95 0.41 -10.50 -8.85
N PHE A 96 -0.79 -10.43 -8.26
CA PHE A 96 -1.12 -9.41 -7.25
C PHE A 96 -0.25 -9.53 -6.00
N SER A 97 -0.09 -10.74 -5.45
CA SER A 97 0.74 -10.99 -4.27
C SER A 97 2.19 -10.53 -4.47
N LYS A 98 2.77 -10.75 -5.65
CA LYS A 98 4.13 -10.29 -5.97
C LYS A 98 4.27 -8.77 -5.94
N ILE A 99 3.27 -8.04 -6.45
CA ILE A 99 3.25 -6.57 -6.41
C ILE A 99 3.11 -6.09 -4.96
N ASP A 100 2.19 -6.69 -4.20
CA ASP A 100 1.99 -6.35 -2.78
C ASP A 100 3.26 -6.56 -1.96
N GLN A 101 3.99 -7.66 -2.20
CA GLN A 101 5.29 -7.93 -1.57
C GLN A 101 6.31 -6.83 -1.89
N GLN A 102 6.39 -6.39 -3.15
CA GLN A 102 7.32 -5.33 -3.55
C GLN A 102 6.94 -3.97 -2.93
N VAL A 103 5.66 -3.63 -2.85
CA VAL A 103 5.24 -2.39 -2.17
C VAL A 103 5.53 -2.46 -0.68
N ARG A 104 5.24 -3.60 -0.02
CA ARG A 104 5.57 -3.81 1.40
C ARG A 104 7.07 -3.69 1.65
N TYR A 105 7.91 -4.25 0.77
CA TYR A 105 9.36 -4.08 0.83
C TYR A 105 9.76 -2.60 0.87
N TYR A 106 9.24 -1.79 -0.06
CA TYR A 106 9.58 -0.36 -0.09
C TYR A 106 9.01 0.42 1.09
N ARG A 107 7.82 0.07 1.61
CA ARG A 107 7.28 0.66 2.84
C ARG A 107 8.17 0.38 4.05
N VAL A 108 8.63 -0.85 4.23
CA VAL A 108 9.57 -1.21 5.32
C VAL A 108 10.88 -0.44 5.17
N LYS A 109 11.42 -0.37 3.95
CA LYS A 109 12.63 0.42 3.66
C LYS A 109 12.43 1.91 3.98
N TYR A 110 11.27 2.47 3.64
CA TYR A 110 10.92 3.85 3.97
C TYR A 110 10.95 4.10 5.48
N TYR A 111 10.25 3.31 6.29
CA TYR A 111 10.25 3.50 7.75
C TYR A 111 11.63 3.26 8.39
N PHE A 112 12.44 2.37 7.83
CA PHE A 112 13.84 2.21 8.23
C PHE A 112 14.65 3.50 7.98
N GLU A 113 14.52 4.11 6.81
CA GLU A 113 15.21 5.37 6.51
C GLU A 113 14.66 6.55 7.30
N VAL A 114 13.34 6.61 7.56
CA VAL A 114 12.74 7.59 8.49
C VAL A 114 13.38 7.47 9.87
N ASN A 115 13.51 6.26 10.41
CA ASN A 115 14.11 6.01 11.72
C ASN A 115 15.54 6.57 11.87
N LYS A 116 16.33 6.65 10.79
CA LYS A 116 17.67 7.26 10.82
C LYS A 116 17.65 8.78 11.06
N VAL A 117 16.56 9.45 10.70
CA VAL A 117 16.39 10.91 10.83
C VAL A 117 15.84 11.29 12.22
N LEU A 118 15.25 10.32 12.92
CA LEU A 118 14.56 10.52 14.19
C LEU A 118 15.50 10.50 15.39
N THR A 119 15.12 11.19 16.47
CA THR A 119 15.75 11.04 17.79
C THR A 119 15.42 9.67 18.40
N PRO A 120 16.18 9.21 19.41
CA PRO A 120 15.88 7.93 20.10
C PRO A 120 14.45 7.83 20.64
N GLU A 121 13.90 8.93 21.18
CA GLU A 121 12.55 8.98 21.72
C GLU A 121 11.50 8.82 20.61
N GLN A 122 11.67 9.56 19.51
CA GLN A 122 10.80 9.45 18.33
C GLN A 122 10.84 8.04 17.72
N ARG A 123 12.02 7.39 17.65
CA ARG A 123 12.16 6.00 17.17
C ARG A 123 11.40 5.01 18.05
N THR A 124 11.36 5.25 19.36
CA THR A 124 10.63 4.40 20.30
C THR A 124 9.13 4.46 20.02
N GLN A 125 8.61 5.66 19.76
CA GLN A 125 7.22 5.86 19.36
C GLN A 125 6.91 5.17 18.03
N VAL A 126 7.72 5.42 16.99
CA VAL A 126 7.55 4.76 15.68
C VAL A 126 7.59 3.23 15.78
N LYS A 127 8.47 2.67 16.60
CA LYS A 127 8.53 1.21 16.82
C LYS A 127 7.21 0.69 17.39
N LYS A 128 6.61 1.41 18.35
CA LYS A 128 5.33 1.05 18.94
C LYS A 128 4.21 1.13 17.88
N ASP A 129 4.11 2.23 17.17
CA ASP A 129 3.02 2.43 16.20
C ASP A 129 3.11 1.44 15.03
N LEU A 130 4.33 1.09 14.60
CA LEU A 130 4.55 0.02 13.63
C LEU A 130 4.16 -1.35 14.17
N ALA A 131 4.44 -1.65 15.44
CA ALA A 131 4.04 -2.93 16.04
C ALA A 131 2.51 -3.04 16.14
N ASP A 132 1.84 -1.96 16.55
CA ASP A 132 0.38 -1.90 16.64
C ASP A 132 -0.25 -2.08 15.24
N ALA A 133 0.24 -1.35 14.23
CA ALA A 133 -0.26 -1.44 12.85
C ALA A 133 0.01 -2.78 12.15
N LEU A 134 0.97 -3.59 12.64
CA LEU A 134 1.28 -4.92 12.11
C LEU A 134 0.58 -6.05 12.86
N SER A 135 -0.09 -5.74 13.96
CA SER A 135 -0.82 -6.72 14.79
C SER A 135 -2.29 -6.90 14.39
N GLU A 136 -2.80 -6.05 13.49
CA GLU A 136 -4.11 -6.14 12.84
C GLU A 136 -4.06 -6.91 11.51
#